data_AF-A0A2N7JGP4-F1
#
_entry.id   AF-A0A2N7JGP4-F1
#
_cell.length_a   1.000
_cell.length_b   1.000
_cell.length_c   1.000
_cell.angle_alpha   90.00
_cell.angle_beta   90.00
_cell.angle_gamma   90.00
#
_symmetry.space_group_name_H-M   'P 1'
#
loop_
_entity.id
_entity.type
_entity.pdbx_description
1 polymer ?
#
loop_
_entity_poly.entity_id
_entity_poly.type
_entity_poly.pdbx_seq_one_letter_code
_entity_poly.pdbx_strand_id
1 'polypeptide(L)'
;METSVIDLWFCSLSDLDEDSDHVSRLKQKLTADEVAKVERYRMPSSQTQALYVRSCLRAILSRYFCFQPEEWRFEYGEKGKPSLVEKQQIETGLNFNISHSKEYLLIAVCQTKGQPLQLGVDIEHARISTNIAAIMKHYFSESEISDFLELDDASQRERFFDLWALKESYIKATGKGLATSLKSFSFNFSNLTKQTLPFSSSDFQSVLNGEIRLYSGIGLDLDAAEIDDASTSWQCRLGRLDDQFRFAVTLGGATLPMHLEMKCFPVAKLLG
;
A
#
# COMPACT_ATOMS: atom_id res chain seq x y z
N MET A 1 -16.87 20.10 0.52
CA MET A 1 -15.73 19.18 0.30
C MET A 1 -16.19 17.82 0.78
N GLU A 2 -16.04 16.78 -0.03
CA GLU A 2 -16.42 15.41 0.35
C GLU A 2 -15.23 14.76 1.04
N THR A 3 -15.50 13.95 2.07
CA THR A 3 -14.47 13.20 2.80
C THR A 3 -13.82 12.21 1.83
N SER A 4 -12.48 12.14 1.79
CA SER A 4 -11.79 11.13 0.99
C SER A 4 -11.95 9.77 1.65
N VAL A 5 -12.87 8.96 1.11
CA VAL A 5 -13.01 7.55 1.46
C VAL A 5 -11.97 6.77 0.66
N ILE A 6 -11.13 6.03 1.37
CA ILE A 6 -10.13 5.14 0.79
C ILE A 6 -10.52 3.72 1.14
N ASP A 7 -10.86 2.96 0.11
CA ASP A 7 -11.11 1.55 0.23
C ASP A 7 -9.78 0.79 0.21
N LEU A 8 -9.49 0.06 1.28
CA LEU A 8 -8.33 -0.80 1.45
C LEU A 8 -8.72 -2.25 1.18
N TRP A 9 -8.34 -2.75 0.02
CA TRP A 9 -8.54 -4.13 -0.40
C TRP A 9 -7.39 -5.00 0.05
N PHE A 10 -7.68 -5.92 0.97
CA PHE A 10 -6.76 -6.97 1.37
C PHE A 10 -7.09 -8.26 0.62
N CYS A 11 -6.12 -8.76 -0.14
CA CYS A 11 -6.23 -10.01 -0.89
C CYS A 11 -5.17 -11.00 -0.40
N SER A 12 -5.59 -12.25 -0.13
CA SER A 12 -4.65 -13.34 0.15
C SER A 12 -3.99 -13.80 -1.15
N LEU A 13 -2.67 -13.83 -1.14
CA LEU A 13 -1.83 -14.45 -2.15
C LEU A 13 -1.39 -15.86 -1.71
N SER A 14 -2.01 -16.42 -0.68
CA SER A 14 -1.90 -17.85 -0.34
C SER A 14 -2.78 -18.67 -1.28
N ASP A 15 -2.36 -19.90 -1.57
CA ASP A 15 -3.17 -20.89 -2.30
C ASP A 15 -3.66 -20.41 -3.67
N LEU A 16 -2.75 -19.83 -4.46
CA LEU A 16 -3.02 -19.39 -5.82
C LEU A 16 -3.30 -20.59 -6.74
N ASP A 17 -4.29 -20.46 -7.62
CA ASP A 17 -4.64 -21.50 -8.59
C ASP A 17 -3.65 -21.48 -9.77
N GLU A 18 -2.77 -22.49 -9.79
CA GLU A 18 -1.73 -22.65 -10.79
C GLU A 18 -2.17 -23.51 -11.98
N ASP A 19 -3.46 -23.86 -12.08
CA ASP A 19 -4.01 -24.55 -13.24
C ASP A 19 -3.72 -23.77 -14.55
N SER A 20 -3.26 -24.48 -15.58
CA SER A 20 -2.79 -23.85 -16.82
C SER A 20 -3.87 -23.08 -17.56
N ASP A 21 -5.12 -23.56 -17.51
CA ASP A 21 -6.24 -22.90 -18.17
C ASP A 21 -6.69 -21.67 -17.37
N HIS A 22 -6.66 -21.75 -16.03
CA HIS A 22 -6.88 -20.59 -15.18
C HIS A 22 -5.81 -19.51 -15.41
N VAL A 23 -4.53 -19.87 -15.34
CA VAL A 23 -3.40 -18.96 -15.58
C VAL A 23 -3.47 -18.33 -16.98
N SER A 24 -3.83 -19.10 -18.00
CA SER A 24 -3.98 -18.60 -19.37
C SER A 24 -5.10 -17.56 -19.48
N ARG A 25 -6.26 -17.80 -18.84
CA ARG A 25 -7.37 -16.82 -18.78
C ARG A 25 -6.97 -15.54 -18.05
N LEU A 26 -6.18 -15.64 -16.98
CA LEU A 26 -5.67 -14.45 -16.29
C LEU A 26 -4.74 -13.63 -17.19
N LYS A 27 -3.81 -14.28 -17.89
CA LYS A 27 -2.90 -13.61 -18.84
C LYS A 27 -3.64 -12.89 -19.96
N GLN A 28 -4.76 -13.44 -20.45
CA GLN A 28 -5.58 -12.80 -21.49
C GLN A 28 -6.21 -11.47 -21.05
N LYS A 29 -6.37 -11.25 -19.74
CA LYS A 29 -6.89 -10.00 -19.17
C LYS A 29 -5.82 -8.91 -18.97
N LEU A 30 -4.54 -9.25 -19.15
CA LEU A 30 -3.42 -8.32 -19.01
C LEU A 30 -3.01 -7.75 -20.37
N THR A 31 -2.36 -6.59 -20.37
CA THR A 31 -1.72 -6.06 -21.59
C THR A 31 -0.41 -6.80 -21.88
N ALA A 32 0.06 -6.75 -23.12
CA ALA A 32 1.27 -7.45 -23.55
C ALA A 32 2.52 -7.06 -22.74
N ASP A 33 2.64 -5.78 -22.35
CA ASP A 33 3.74 -5.28 -21.51
C ASP A 33 3.67 -5.82 -20.08
N GLU A 34 2.46 -6.00 -19.53
CA GLU A 34 2.26 -6.62 -18.21
C GLU A 34 2.59 -8.11 -18.24
N VAL A 35 2.15 -8.83 -19.28
CA VAL A 35 2.50 -10.25 -19.47
C VAL A 35 4.02 -10.40 -19.57
N ALA A 36 4.68 -9.58 -20.40
CA ALA A 36 6.14 -9.60 -20.51
C ALA A 36 6.84 -9.24 -19.18
N LYS A 37 6.25 -8.37 -18.35
CA LYS A 37 6.78 -8.06 -17.00
C LYS A 37 6.65 -9.24 -16.05
N VAL A 38 5.52 -9.96 -16.08
CA VAL A 38 5.31 -11.19 -15.29
C VAL A 38 6.32 -12.26 -15.69
N GLU A 39 6.53 -12.47 -16.99
CA GLU A 39 7.42 -13.53 -17.51
C GLU A 39 8.91 -13.27 -17.25
N ARG A 40 9.30 -12.03 -16.90
CA ARG A 40 10.67 -11.69 -16.50
C ARG A 40 11.07 -12.20 -15.12
N TYR A 41 10.12 -12.56 -14.26
CA TYR A 41 10.47 -13.15 -12.95
C TYR A 41 11.14 -14.51 -13.15
N ARG A 42 12.24 -14.76 -12.44
CA ARG A 42 13.01 -16.02 -12.58
C ARG A 42 12.36 -17.22 -11.90
N MET A 43 11.69 -16.98 -10.77
CA MET A 43 11.08 -18.03 -9.97
C MET A 43 9.60 -18.20 -10.39
N PRO A 44 9.12 -19.42 -10.65
CA PRO A 44 7.73 -19.67 -11.01
C PRO A 44 6.72 -19.10 -10.00
N SER A 45 6.99 -19.27 -8.71
CA SER A 45 6.13 -18.71 -7.65
C SER A 45 6.03 -17.18 -7.71
N SER A 46 7.12 -16.49 -8.06
CA SER A 46 7.10 -15.04 -8.26
C SER A 46 6.37 -14.63 -9.54
N GLN A 47 6.41 -15.46 -10.59
CA GLN A 47 5.61 -15.24 -11.81
C GLN A 47 4.11 -15.35 -11.49
N THR A 48 3.70 -16.44 -10.82
CA THR A 48 2.31 -16.65 -10.36
C THR A 48 1.87 -15.47 -9.50
N GLN A 49 2.64 -15.12 -8.48
CA GLN A 49 2.29 -14.01 -7.59
C GLN A 49 2.15 -12.68 -8.34
N ALA A 50 3.07 -12.36 -9.26
CA ALA A 50 3.01 -11.14 -10.05
C ALA A 50 1.78 -11.10 -10.99
N LEU A 51 1.40 -12.24 -11.57
CA LEU A 51 0.17 -12.37 -12.37
C LEU A 51 -1.05 -12.03 -11.53
N TYR A 52 -1.20 -12.69 -10.36
CA TYR A 52 -2.32 -12.48 -9.46
C TYR A 52 -2.40 -11.05 -8.94
N VAL A 53 -1.28 -10.44 -8.57
CA VAL A 53 -1.23 -9.03 -8.15
C VAL A 53 -1.83 -8.11 -9.23
N ARG A 54 -1.51 -8.34 -10.51
CA ARG A 54 -2.03 -7.54 -11.62
C ARG A 54 -3.49 -7.83 -11.92
N SER A 55 -3.87 -9.11 -11.92
CA SER A 55 -5.26 -9.53 -12.13
C SER A 55 -6.18 -8.99 -11.04
N CYS A 56 -5.78 -9.04 -9.76
CA CYS A 56 -6.54 -8.47 -8.64
C CYS A 56 -6.72 -6.96 -8.79
N LEU A 57 -5.65 -6.22 -9.14
CA LEU A 57 -5.76 -4.78 -9.37
C LEU A 57 -6.80 -4.44 -10.45
N ARG A 58 -6.71 -5.07 -11.62
CA ARG A 58 -7.67 -4.85 -12.71
C ARG A 58 -9.11 -5.19 -12.29
N ALA A 59 -9.30 -6.33 -11.65
CA ALA A 59 -10.61 -6.78 -11.19
C ALA A 59 -11.21 -5.84 -10.12
N ILE A 60 -10.40 -5.34 -9.19
CA ILE A 60 -10.84 -4.38 -8.16
C ILE A 60 -11.25 -3.06 -8.80
N LEU A 61 -10.45 -2.51 -9.72
CA LEU A 61 -10.80 -1.25 -10.40
C LEU A 61 -12.13 -1.37 -11.18
N SER A 62 -12.37 -2.52 -11.83
CA SER A 62 -13.64 -2.86 -12.50
C SER A 62 -14.86 -2.92 -11.58
N ARG A 63 -14.69 -2.87 -10.25
CA ARG A 63 -15.81 -2.74 -9.31
C ARG A 63 -16.26 -1.30 -9.11
N TYR A 64 -15.40 -0.34 -9.42
CA TYR A 64 -15.67 1.10 -9.27
C TYR A 64 -16.13 1.76 -10.57
N PHE A 65 -15.86 1.11 -11.71
CA PHE A 65 -16.21 1.63 -13.02
C PHE A 65 -16.52 0.47 -13.98
N CYS A 66 -17.34 0.71 -15.00
CA CYS A 66 -17.86 -0.33 -15.89
C CYS A 66 -16.86 -0.94 -16.88
N PHE A 67 -15.57 -0.57 -16.80
CA PHE A 67 -14.52 -1.19 -17.61
C PHE A 67 -14.28 -2.63 -17.20
N GLN A 68 -14.17 -3.50 -18.19
CA GLN A 68 -13.68 -4.86 -18.03
C GLN A 68 -12.20 -4.86 -17.65
N PRO A 69 -11.71 -5.92 -16.98
CA PRO A 69 -10.33 -6.01 -16.54
C PRO A 69 -9.32 -5.67 -17.63
N GLU A 70 -9.49 -6.14 -18.86
CA GLU A 70 -8.63 -5.92 -20.02
C GLU A 70 -8.67 -4.50 -20.61
N GLU A 71 -9.63 -3.66 -20.22
CA GLU A 71 -9.78 -2.30 -20.74
C GLU A 71 -8.90 -1.29 -19.99
N TRP A 72 -8.50 -1.59 -18.75
CA TRP A 72 -7.62 -0.72 -17.96
C TRP A 72 -6.26 -0.51 -18.64
N ARG A 73 -5.78 0.72 -18.64
CA ARG A 73 -4.48 1.11 -19.17
C ARG A 73 -3.70 1.83 -18.07
N PHE A 74 -2.47 1.38 -17.87
CA PHE A 74 -1.59 1.92 -16.85
C PHE A 74 -0.38 2.61 -17.48
N GLU A 75 0.04 3.69 -16.87
CA GLU A 75 1.33 4.32 -17.09
C GLU A 75 2.19 4.18 -15.83
N TYR A 76 3.50 4.38 -15.98
CA TYR A 76 4.45 4.20 -14.91
C TYR A 76 5.27 5.49 -14.74
N GLY A 77 5.26 6.04 -13.52
CA GLY A 77 6.13 7.16 -13.17
C GLY A 77 7.61 6.77 -13.23
N GLU A 78 8.50 7.75 -13.08
CA GLU A 78 9.97 7.57 -13.22
C GLU A 78 10.55 6.42 -12.38
N LYS A 79 9.95 6.14 -11.22
CA LYS A 79 10.37 5.07 -10.31
C LYS A 79 9.47 3.84 -10.34
N GLY A 80 8.62 3.72 -11.35
CA GLY A 80 7.78 2.54 -11.59
C GLY A 80 6.48 2.50 -10.79
N LYS A 81 6.06 3.59 -10.14
CA LYS A 81 4.72 3.71 -9.55
C LYS A 81 3.68 3.61 -10.67
N PRO A 82 2.78 2.61 -10.66
CA PRO A 82 1.71 2.51 -11.64
C PRO A 82 0.61 3.54 -11.34
N SER A 83 0.07 4.14 -12.39
CA SER A 83 -1.09 5.05 -12.37
C SER A 83 -2.02 4.69 -13.52
N LEU A 84 -3.30 5.08 -13.46
CA LEU A 84 -4.15 5.05 -14.64
C LEU A 84 -3.64 6.10 -15.64
N VAL A 85 -3.75 5.79 -16.94
CA VAL A 85 -3.51 6.81 -17.97
C VAL A 85 -4.43 8.01 -17.75
N GLU A 86 -3.93 9.22 -17.99
CA GLU A 86 -4.62 10.49 -17.70
C GLU A 86 -6.10 10.49 -18.11
N LYS A 87 -6.40 10.03 -19.34
CA LYS A 87 -7.78 9.94 -19.84
C LYS A 87 -8.69 9.09 -18.93
N GLN A 88 -8.24 7.90 -18.52
CA GLN A 88 -9.02 7.01 -17.66
C GLN A 88 -9.09 7.56 -16.22
N GLN A 89 -8.04 8.21 -15.73
CA GLN A 89 -8.06 8.86 -14.41
C GLN A 89 -9.10 9.98 -14.36
N ILE A 90 -9.16 10.85 -15.39
CA ILE A 90 -10.13 11.94 -15.46
C ILE A 90 -11.55 11.39 -15.59
N GLU A 91 -11.76 10.39 -16.46
CA GLU A 91 -13.07 9.79 -16.74
C GLU A 91 -13.65 9.06 -15.52
N THR A 92 -12.82 8.30 -14.82
CA THR A 92 -13.27 7.45 -13.70
C THR A 92 -13.14 8.14 -12.34
N GLY A 93 -12.25 9.13 -12.24
CA GLY A 93 -11.85 9.76 -10.98
C GLY A 93 -11.02 8.87 -10.07
N LEU A 94 -10.60 7.68 -10.54
CA LEU A 94 -9.95 6.69 -9.68
C LEU A 94 -8.47 6.99 -9.47
N ASN A 95 -8.07 6.97 -8.21
CA ASN A 95 -6.69 6.99 -7.75
C ASN A 95 -6.44 5.69 -6.99
N PHE A 96 -5.28 5.06 -7.23
CA PHE A 96 -4.94 3.83 -6.52
C PHE A 96 -3.47 3.77 -6.13
N ASN A 97 -3.19 2.94 -5.14
CA ASN A 97 -1.83 2.51 -4.85
C ASN A 97 -1.83 1.05 -4.39
N ILE A 98 -0.70 0.37 -4.53
CA ILE A 98 -0.60 -1.07 -4.34
C ILE A 98 0.71 -1.42 -3.63
N SER A 99 0.63 -2.32 -2.67
CA SER A 99 1.79 -2.95 -2.03
C SER A 99 1.49 -4.41 -1.75
N HIS A 100 2.52 -5.25 -1.71
CA HIS A 100 2.38 -6.66 -1.34
C HIS A 100 3.59 -7.09 -0.54
N SER A 101 3.37 -7.94 0.45
CA SER A 101 4.43 -8.54 1.25
C SER A 101 3.99 -9.93 1.67
N LYS A 102 4.85 -10.92 1.37
CA LYS A 102 4.56 -12.33 1.61
C LYS A 102 3.19 -12.72 1.01
N GLU A 103 2.28 -13.28 1.79
CA GLU A 103 0.96 -13.70 1.36
C GLU A 103 -0.10 -12.60 1.29
N TYR A 104 0.24 -11.32 1.50
CA TYR A 104 -0.75 -10.25 1.45
C TYR A 104 -0.51 -9.29 0.29
N LEU A 105 -1.60 -8.98 -0.42
CA LEU A 105 -1.72 -7.86 -1.33
C LEU A 105 -2.65 -6.81 -0.70
N LEU A 106 -2.18 -5.57 -0.66
CA LEU A 106 -2.94 -4.38 -0.28
C LEU A 106 -3.10 -3.46 -1.48
N ILE A 107 -4.34 -3.14 -1.84
CA ILE A 107 -4.68 -2.14 -2.85
C ILE A 107 -5.54 -1.06 -2.20
N ALA A 108 -5.10 0.18 -2.23
CA ALA A 108 -5.93 1.32 -1.88
C ALA A 108 -6.58 1.90 -3.13
N VAL A 109 -7.88 2.20 -3.04
CA VAL A 109 -8.64 2.88 -4.09
C VAL A 109 -9.36 4.09 -3.49
N CYS A 110 -9.27 5.23 -4.14
CA CYS A 110 -10.02 6.43 -3.80
C CYS A 110 -10.60 7.03 -5.08
N GLN A 111 -11.91 7.30 -5.08
CA GLN A 111 -12.58 7.96 -6.20
C GLN A 111 -12.78 9.43 -5.90
N THR A 112 -12.30 10.30 -6.78
CA THR A 112 -12.44 11.75 -6.69
C THR A 112 -13.21 12.27 -7.92
N LYS A 113 -13.51 13.57 -7.97
CA LYS A 113 -14.15 14.20 -9.14
C LYS A 113 -13.10 14.55 -10.21
N GLY A 114 -12.34 13.55 -10.66
CA GLY A 114 -11.32 13.68 -11.71
C GLY A 114 -10.03 14.38 -11.26
N GLN A 115 -9.79 14.55 -9.96
CA GLN A 115 -8.58 15.19 -9.44
C GLN A 115 -7.55 14.14 -9.01
N PRO A 116 -6.29 14.24 -9.45
CA PRO A 116 -5.25 13.32 -9.02
C PRO A 116 -4.97 13.51 -7.52
N LEU A 117 -4.67 12.40 -6.86
CA LEU A 117 -4.44 12.36 -5.42
C LEU A 117 -3.09 11.70 -5.14
N GLN A 118 -2.33 12.29 -4.21
CA GLN A 118 -1.10 11.65 -3.73
C GLN A 118 -1.46 10.56 -2.74
N LEU A 119 -1.71 9.37 -3.26
CA LEU A 119 -2.05 8.18 -2.50
C LEU A 119 -0.89 7.18 -2.53
N GLY A 120 -0.51 6.71 -1.35
CA GLY A 120 0.49 5.67 -1.16
C GLY A 120 0.07 4.71 -0.06
N VAL A 121 0.32 3.42 -0.29
CA VAL A 121 0.15 2.38 0.72
C VAL A 121 1.35 1.47 0.76
N ASP A 122 1.60 0.93 1.94
CA ASP A 122 2.59 -0.11 2.11
C ASP A 122 2.11 -1.18 3.08
N ILE A 123 2.53 -2.44 2.88
CA ILE A 123 2.23 -3.56 3.77
C ILE A 123 3.52 -4.32 4.01
N GLU A 124 3.82 -4.63 5.27
CA GLU A 124 5.11 -5.16 5.68
C GLU A 124 5.00 -6.29 6.68
N HIS A 125 5.79 -7.34 6.40
CA HIS A 125 5.96 -8.50 7.25
C HIS A 125 7.22 -8.33 8.11
N ALA A 126 7.05 -8.20 9.42
CA ALA A 126 8.14 -8.09 10.38
C ALA A 126 8.93 -9.40 10.46
N ARG A 127 10.15 -9.38 9.91
CA ARG A 127 11.07 -10.51 9.97
C ARG A 127 12.01 -10.33 11.16
N ILE A 128 12.10 -11.36 12.00
CA ILE A 128 13.03 -11.40 13.14
C ILE A 128 14.49 -11.29 12.67
N SER A 129 14.81 -11.84 11.50
CA SER A 129 16.17 -11.85 10.95
C SER A 129 16.63 -10.50 10.37
N THR A 130 15.76 -9.50 10.25
CA THR A 130 16.15 -8.17 9.74
C THR A 130 17.10 -7.47 10.72
N ASN A 131 18.25 -7.00 10.20
CA ASN A 131 19.19 -6.16 10.94
C ASN A 131 18.68 -4.71 11.00
N ILE A 132 17.75 -4.46 11.93
CA ILE A 132 17.08 -3.16 12.07
C ILE A 132 18.06 -2.04 12.39
N ALA A 133 19.08 -2.29 13.21
CA ALA A 133 20.05 -1.27 13.63
C ALA A 133 20.86 -0.72 12.45
N ALA A 134 21.29 -1.59 11.53
CA ALA A 134 22.00 -1.17 10.32
C ALA A 134 21.10 -0.30 9.43
N ILE A 135 19.86 -0.72 9.19
CA ILE A 135 18.93 -0.01 8.32
C ILE A 135 18.55 1.36 8.93
N MET A 136 18.23 1.40 10.23
CA MET A 136 17.93 2.65 10.96
C MET A 136 18.99 3.72 10.73
N LYS A 137 20.27 3.36 10.93
CA LYS A 137 21.40 4.30 10.79
C LYS A 137 21.52 4.92 9.39
N HIS A 138 21.11 4.18 8.36
CA HIS A 138 21.25 4.62 6.96
C HIS A 138 20.04 5.37 6.43
N TYR A 139 18.84 5.12 6.96
CA TYR A 139 17.61 5.61 6.36
C TYR A 139 16.75 6.47 7.27
N PHE A 140 17.03 6.59 8.57
CA PHE A 140 16.14 7.28 9.49
C PHE A 140 16.72 8.62 9.94
N SER A 141 15.84 9.56 10.30
CA SER A 141 16.25 10.87 10.81
C SER A 141 16.88 10.74 12.20
N GLU A 142 17.62 11.76 12.62
CA GLU A 142 18.19 11.78 13.98
C GLU A 142 17.10 11.79 15.06
N SER A 143 15.97 12.46 14.81
CA SER A 143 14.80 12.44 15.71
C SER A 143 14.21 11.03 15.87
N GLU A 144 13.97 10.32 14.76
CA GLU A 144 13.45 8.95 14.80
C GLU A 144 14.42 7.98 15.48
N ILE A 145 15.72 8.16 15.26
CA ILE A 145 16.76 7.35 15.93
C ILE A 145 16.78 7.64 17.43
N SER A 146 16.67 8.90 17.86
CA SER A 146 16.61 9.25 19.28
C SER A 146 15.43 8.59 19.97
N ASP A 147 14.22 8.77 19.43
CA ASP A 147 12.99 8.18 19.98
C ASP A 147 13.06 6.64 19.99
N PHE A 148 13.68 6.05 18.96
CA PHE A 148 13.87 4.61 18.85
C PHE A 148 14.76 4.05 19.95
N LEU A 149 15.85 4.74 20.30
CA LEU A 149 16.83 4.28 21.30
C LEU A 149 16.29 4.31 22.74
N GLU A 150 15.19 5.03 22.99
CA GLU A 150 14.51 5.05 24.30
C GLU A 150 13.62 3.82 24.54
N LEU A 151 13.34 3.03 23.49
CA LEU A 151 12.49 1.84 23.55
C LEU A 151 13.28 0.59 23.98
N ASP A 152 12.60 -0.36 24.60
CA ASP A 152 13.12 -1.72 24.79
C ASP A 152 13.27 -2.47 23.44
N ASP A 153 14.09 -3.53 23.41
CA ASP A 153 14.41 -4.27 22.18
C ASP A 153 13.20 -4.78 21.38
N ALA A 154 12.13 -5.21 22.06
CA ALA A 154 10.93 -5.71 21.39
C ALA A 154 10.14 -4.55 20.77
N SER A 155 9.98 -3.47 21.54
CA SER A 155 9.34 -2.22 21.10
C SER A 155 10.11 -1.53 19.97
N GLN A 156 11.45 -1.60 19.99
CA GLN A 156 12.32 -1.12 18.91
C GLN A 156 12.00 -1.83 17.59
N ARG A 157 11.97 -3.17 17.58
CA ARG A 157 11.68 -3.92 16.35
C ARG A 157 10.30 -3.57 15.79
N GLU A 158 9.29 -3.47 16.64
CA GLU A 158 7.95 -3.07 16.22
C GLU A 158 7.94 -1.65 15.63
N ARG A 159 8.59 -0.69 16.32
CA ARG A 159 8.71 0.69 15.85
C ARG A 159 9.45 0.80 14.51
N PHE A 160 10.50 -0.01 14.30
CA PHE A 160 11.22 -0.05 13.04
C PHE A 160 10.30 -0.39 11.87
N PHE A 161 9.52 -1.47 11.98
CA PHE A 161 8.66 -1.89 10.88
C PHE A 161 7.45 -0.95 10.70
N ASP A 162 6.95 -0.33 11.78
CA ASP A 162 5.93 0.72 11.68
C ASP A 162 6.44 1.92 10.87
N LEU A 163 7.62 2.43 11.22
CA LEU A 163 8.24 3.55 10.53
C LEU A 163 8.62 3.21 9.09
N TRP A 164 9.10 1.99 8.84
CA TRP A 164 9.43 1.52 7.50
C TRP A 164 8.20 1.55 6.60
N ALA A 165 7.08 0.99 7.05
CA ALA A 165 5.83 1.01 6.30
C ALA A 165 5.36 2.45 6.02
N LEU A 166 5.44 3.35 7.02
CA LEU A 166 5.07 4.76 6.87
C LEU A 166 5.96 5.50 5.85
N LYS A 167 7.28 5.27 5.90
CA LYS A 167 8.24 5.87 4.96
C LYS A 167 7.98 5.39 3.53
N GLU A 168 7.79 4.10 3.34
CA GLU A 168 7.46 3.51 2.03
C GLU A 168 6.10 3.99 1.51
N SER A 169 5.07 4.10 2.36
CA SER A 169 3.77 4.62 1.95
C SER A 169 3.86 6.10 1.53
N TYR A 170 4.66 6.91 2.22
CA TYR A 170 4.90 8.30 1.83
C TYR A 170 5.65 8.41 0.50
N ILE A 171 6.75 7.67 0.32
CA ILE A 171 7.48 7.61 -0.95
C ILE A 171 6.57 7.18 -2.10
N LYS A 172 5.73 6.17 -1.86
CA LYS A 172 4.76 5.71 -2.85
C LYS A 172 3.69 6.77 -3.12
N ALA A 173 3.31 7.57 -2.12
CA ALA A 173 2.36 8.67 -2.33
C ALA A 173 2.95 9.76 -3.24
N THR A 174 4.19 10.17 -3.01
CA THR A 174 4.87 11.20 -3.82
C THR A 174 5.29 10.71 -5.21
N GLY A 175 5.51 9.39 -5.37
CA GLY A 175 5.95 8.80 -6.64
C GLY A 175 7.42 9.03 -6.99
N LYS A 176 8.18 9.72 -6.12
CA LYS A 176 9.61 10.04 -6.32
C LYS A 176 10.55 8.88 -6.04
N GLY A 177 10.04 7.77 -5.49
CA GLY A 177 10.83 6.61 -5.07
C GLY A 177 11.91 6.98 -4.03
N LEU A 178 12.95 6.14 -3.91
CA LEU A 178 14.10 6.37 -3.02
C LEU A 178 15.01 7.54 -3.45
N ALA A 179 14.61 8.38 -4.42
CA ALA A 179 15.34 9.60 -4.73
C ALA A 179 15.21 10.64 -3.61
N THR A 180 14.09 10.62 -2.89
CA THR A 180 13.93 11.33 -1.62
C THR A 180 14.76 10.64 -0.55
N SER A 181 15.62 11.39 0.13
CA SER A 181 16.40 10.85 1.24
C SER A 181 15.45 10.43 2.35
N LEU A 182 15.50 9.18 2.79
CA LEU A 182 14.66 8.75 3.92
C LEU A 182 14.98 9.49 5.24
N LYS A 183 16.10 10.22 5.28
CA LYS A 183 16.49 11.08 6.40
C LYS A 183 15.89 12.49 6.36
N SER A 184 15.38 12.96 5.21
CA SER A 184 14.87 14.32 5.04
C SER A 184 13.43 14.52 5.53
N PHE A 185 12.87 13.50 6.17
CA PHE A 185 11.57 13.57 6.83
C PHE A 185 11.47 12.55 7.96
N SER A 186 10.56 12.82 8.90
CA SER A 186 10.35 11.98 10.07
C SER A 186 8.88 11.84 10.44
N PHE A 187 8.54 10.75 11.11
CA PHE A 187 7.19 10.54 11.67
C PHE A 187 7.15 10.75 13.17
N ASN A 188 6.09 11.44 13.63
CA ASN A 188 5.86 11.75 15.02
C ASN A 188 4.65 10.99 15.57
N PHE A 189 4.79 10.36 16.74
CA PHE A 189 3.75 9.53 17.37
C PHE A 189 3.13 10.16 18.63
N SER A 190 3.42 11.42 18.95
CA SER A 190 2.98 12.06 20.20
C SER A 190 1.47 12.21 20.35
N ASN A 191 0.72 12.22 19.24
CA ASN A 191 -0.74 12.39 19.22
C ASN A 191 -1.47 11.10 18.82
N LEU A 192 -0.85 9.94 19.07
CA LEU A 192 -1.36 8.65 18.61
C LEU A 192 -2.75 8.35 19.19
N THR A 193 -3.72 8.11 18.31
CA THR A 193 -5.03 7.58 18.68
C THR A 193 -5.17 6.17 18.14
N LYS A 194 -5.52 5.22 19.01
CA LYS A 194 -5.76 3.82 18.64
C LYS A 194 -7.26 3.56 18.50
N GLN A 195 -7.62 2.88 17.43
CA GLN A 195 -8.94 2.32 17.22
C GLN A 195 -8.79 0.84 16.89
N THR A 196 -9.67 0.00 17.41
CA THR A 196 -9.79 -1.39 16.95
C THR A 196 -11.03 -1.51 16.08
N LEU A 197 -10.86 -2.05 14.88
CA LEU A 197 -11.96 -2.35 13.98
C LEU A 197 -12.20 -3.86 13.94
N PRO A 198 -13.46 -4.32 14.10
CA PRO A 198 -13.77 -5.72 13.90
C PRO A 198 -13.51 -6.11 12.44
N PHE A 199 -12.95 -7.30 12.24
CA PHE A 199 -12.59 -7.83 10.94
C PHE A 199 -13.20 -9.22 10.76
N SER A 200 -14.05 -9.40 9.75
CA SER A 200 -14.70 -10.69 9.51
C SER A 200 -13.72 -11.68 8.88
N SER A 201 -13.36 -12.74 9.61
CA SER A 201 -12.47 -13.81 9.16
C SER A 201 -13.08 -14.71 8.08
N SER A 202 -14.37 -14.58 7.76
CA SER A 202 -15.05 -15.41 6.75
C SER A 202 -14.47 -15.26 5.33
N ASP A 203 -13.80 -14.15 5.03
CA ASP A 203 -13.24 -13.85 3.70
C ASP A 203 -11.71 -14.05 3.63
N PHE A 204 -11.08 -14.35 4.77
CA PHE A 204 -9.64 -14.60 4.87
C PHE A 204 -9.43 -15.94 5.58
N GLN A 205 -9.17 -17.01 4.83
CA GLN A 205 -8.80 -18.28 5.47
C GLN A 205 -7.51 -18.08 6.30
N SER A 206 -7.71 -17.94 7.60
CA SER A 206 -6.84 -18.42 8.70
C SER A 206 -5.79 -17.55 9.41
N VAL A 207 -5.55 -16.26 9.12
CA VAL A 207 -4.40 -15.58 9.78
C VAL A 207 -4.71 -14.30 10.55
N LEU A 208 -5.78 -13.57 10.22
CA LEU A 208 -6.08 -12.31 10.92
C LEU A 208 -6.92 -12.56 12.17
N ASN A 209 -6.39 -12.14 13.32
CA ASN A 209 -7.02 -12.24 14.64
C ASN A 209 -8.24 -11.33 14.79
N GLY A 210 -9.27 -11.47 13.93
CA GLY A 210 -10.61 -10.88 14.07
C GLY A 210 -10.73 -9.36 14.26
N GLU A 211 -9.61 -8.64 14.35
CA GLU A 211 -9.51 -7.25 14.77
C GLU A 211 -8.29 -6.62 14.11
N ILE A 212 -8.48 -5.46 13.49
CA ILE A 212 -7.38 -4.65 12.98
C ILE A 212 -7.17 -3.47 13.92
N ARG A 213 -5.93 -3.26 14.33
CA ARG A 213 -5.51 -2.13 15.16
C ARG A 213 -5.13 -0.98 14.25
N LEU A 214 -5.93 0.07 14.20
CA LEU A 214 -5.63 1.31 13.47
C LEU A 214 -5.07 2.37 14.41
N TYR A 215 -4.07 3.08 13.91
CA TYR A 215 -3.37 4.15 14.58
C TYR A 215 -3.44 5.42 13.73
N SER A 216 -3.93 6.49 14.33
CA SER A 216 -4.13 7.82 13.74
C SER A 216 -3.37 8.88 14.53
N GLY A 217 -3.32 10.12 14.03
CA GLY A 217 -2.60 11.21 14.71
C GLY A 217 -1.07 11.13 14.57
N ILE A 218 -0.59 10.38 13.57
CA ILE A 218 0.82 10.29 13.21
C ILE A 218 1.17 11.53 12.39
N GLY A 219 2.06 12.37 12.93
CA GLY A 219 2.59 13.55 12.24
C GLY A 219 3.64 13.16 11.21
N LEU A 220 3.76 13.95 10.15
CA LEU A 220 4.83 13.86 9.16
C LEU A 220 5.56 15.21 9.13
N ASP A 221 6.79 15.21 9.61
CA ASP A 221 7.65 16.37 9.65
C ASP A 221 8.60 16.32 8.44
N LEU A 222 8.49 17.29 7.54
CA LEU A 222 9.30 17.41 6.34
C LEU A 222 10.40 18.45 6.55
N ASP A 223 11.62 18.14 6.13
CA ASP A 223 12.69 19.15 6.07
C ASP A 223 12.38 20.21 5.01
N ALA A 224 12.92 21.42 5.19
CA ALA A 224 12.69 22.55 4.31
C ALA A 224 13.03 22.28 2.82
N ALA A 225 13.87 21.29 2.54
CA ALA A 225 14.27 20.88 1.20
C ALA A 225 13.30 19.91 0.50
N GLU A 226 12.40 19.24 1.24
CA GLU A 226 11.38 18.33 0.69
C GLU A 226 10.01 18.99 0.54
N ILE A 227 9.91 20.28 0.88
CA ILE A 227 8.72 21.10 0.70
C ILE A 227 8.60 21.48 -0.79
N ASP A 228 8.29 20.49 -1.62
CA ASP A 228 8.04 20.72 -3.06
C ASP A 228 6.74 21.52 -3.27
N ASP A 229 5.84 21.47 -2.29
CA ASP A 229 4.63 22.29 -2.20
C ASP A 229 4.26 22.52 -0.73
N ALA A 230 4.60 23.71 -0.20
CA ALA A 230 4.34 24.12 1.18
C ALA A 230 2.84 24.11 1.57
N SER A 231 1.95 23.88 0.62
CA SER A 231 0.51 23.82 0.82
C SER A 231 -0.06 22.40 1.00
N THR A 232 0.73 21.36 0.74
CA THR A 232 0.22 19.97 0.79
C THR A 232 0.08 19.49 2.25
N SER A 233 -1.17 19.39 2.70
CA SER A 233 -1.50 18.69 3.95
C SER A 233 -1.35 17.19 3.77
N TRP A 234 -0.53 16.57 4.63
CA TRP A 234 -0.29 15.13 4.66
C TRP A 234 -1.04 14.46 5.80
N GLN A 235 -1.63 13.31 5.51
CA GLN A 235 -2.32 12.48 6.49
C GLN A 235 -1.77 11.07 6.44
N CYS A 236 -1.40 10.55 7.62
CA CYS A 236 -0.88 9.20 7.75
C CYS A 236 -1.75 8.35 8.68
N ARG A 237 -1.86 7.07 8.34
CA ARG A 237 -2.45 6.02 9.17
C ARG A 237 -1.53 4.82 9.15
N LEU A 238 -1.43 4.17 10.30
CA LEU A 238 -0.76 2.89 10.45
C LEU A 238 -1.80 1.88 10.91
N GLY A 239 -1.79 0.69 10.34
CA GLY A 239 -2.63 -0.43 10.76
C GLY A 239 -1.79 -1.65 11.08
N ARG A 240 -2.20 -2.43 12.07
CA ARG A 240 -1.62 -3.74 12.38
C ARG A 240 -2.69 -4.80 12.23
N LEU A 241 -2.41 -5.72 11.32
CA LEU A 241 -3.24 -6.87 10.98
C LEU A 241 -3.11 -7.95 12.04
N ASP A 242 -1.88 -8.20 12.46
CA ASP A 242 -1.49 -9.05 13.59
C ASP A 242 -0.13 -8.55 14.11
N ASP A 243 0.65 -9.39 14.78
CA ASP A 243 1.98 -9.01 15.28
C ASP A 243 3.08 -9.13 14.20
N GLN A 244 2.81 -9.81 13.09
CA GLN A 244 3.73 -10.01 11.96
C GLN A 244 3.45 -9.01 10.84
N PHE A 245 2.20 -8.63 10.58
CA PHE A 245 1.82 -7.74 9.49
C PHE A 245 1.31 -6.39 9.97
N ARG A 246 1.84 -5.36 9.32
CA ARG A 246 1.36 -3.99 9.43
C ARG A 246 1.24 -3.36 8.05
N PHE A 247 0.48 -2.29 7.96
CA PHE A 247 0.37 -1.49 6.76
C PHE A 247 0.33 -0.01 7.10
N ALA A 248 0.68 0.82 6.13
CA ALA A 248 0.56 2.26 6.24
C ALA A 248 -0.21 2.82 5.04
N VAL A 249 -0.92 3.91 5.27
CA VAL A 249 -1.61 4.69 4.25
C VAL A 249 -1.19 6.14 4.40
N THR A 250 -0.71 6.72 3.31
CA THR A 250 -0.34 8.14 3.23
C THR A 250 -1.16 8.82 2.15
N LEU A 251 -1.77 9.94 2.54
CA LEU A 251 -2.62 10.75 1.69
C LEU A 251 -2.12 12.20 1.69
N GLY A 252 -1.80 12.74 0.52
CA GLY A 252 -1.46 14.14 0.32
C GLY A 252 -2.56 14.89 -0.44
N GLY A 253 -2.72 16.19 -0.13
CA GLY A 253 -3.59 17.11 -0.86
C GLY A 253 -5.06 17.08 -0.43
N ALA A 254 -5.41 16.32 0.60
CA ALA A 254 -6.77 16.28 1.16
C ALA A 254 -6.91 17.23 2.36
N THR A 255 -7.89 18.13 2.28
CA THR A 255 -8.21 19.09 3.35
C THR A 255 -9.10 18.49 4.45
N LEU A 256 -9.86 17.45 4.12
CA LEU A 256 -10.71 16.72 5.07
C LEU A 256 -10.02 15.46 5.60
N PRO A 257 -10.34 15.01 6.82
CA PRO A 257 -9.79 13.78 7.38
C PRO A 257 -10.01 12.58 6.45
N MET A 258 -8.96 11.80 6.23
CA MET A 258 -9.01 10.53 5.52
C MET A 258 -9.90 9.54 6.27
N HIS A 259 -10.84 8.92 5.55
CA HIS A 259 -11.65 7.82 6.04
C HIS A 259 -11.19 6.51 5.38
N LEU A 260 -10.94 5.48 6.18
CA LEU A 260 -10.51 4.17 5.68
C LEU A 260 -11.67 3.18 5.77
N GLU A 261 -11.98 2.54 4.66
CA GLU A 261 -12.92 1.42 4.60
C GLU A 261 -12.17 0.15 4.21
N MET A 262 -12.33 -0.91 5.00
CA MET A 262 -11.64 -2.17 4.73
C MET A 262 -12.53 -3.08 3.88
N LYS A 263 -11.98 -3.60 2.80
CA LYS A 263 -12.63 -4.53 1.88
C LYS A 263 -11.82 -5.82 1.82
N CYS A 264 -12.49 -6.95 1.93
CA CYS A 264 -11.82 -8.26 1.90
C CYS A 264 -12.59 -9.20 1.00
N PHE A 265 -11.87 -9.82 0.08
CA PHE A 265 -12.43 -10.81 -0.82
C PHE A 265 -11.40 -11.92 -1.06
N PRO A 266 -11.81 -13.20 -1.00
CA PRO A 266 -11.01 -14.29 -1.50
C PRO A 266 -10.65 -14.05 -2.97
N VAL A 267 -9.38 -14.22 -3.34
CA VAL A 267 -8.91 -14.03 -4.71
C VAL A 267 -9.69 -14.90 -5.70
N ALA A 268 -10.06 -16.13 -5.31
CA ALA A 268 -10.90 -17.02 -6.11
C ALA A 268 -12.28 -16.42 -6.44
N LYS A 269 -12.89 -15.63 -5.54
CA LYS A 269 -14.16 -14.93 -5.82
C LYS A 269 -13.97 -13.70 -6.69
N LEU A 270 -12.81 -13.06 -6.60
CA LEU A 270 -12.49 -11.85 -7.36
C LEU A 270 -12.14 -12.18 -8.82
N LEU A 271 -11.48 -13.32 -9.04
CA LEU A 271 -10.92 -13.72 -10.34
C LEU A 271 -11.61 -14.95 -10.97
N GLY A 272 -12.63 -15.49 -10.31
CA GLY A 272 -13.48 -16.58 -10.80
C GLY A 272 -14.29 -16.23 -12.04
#